data_AF-A0A328AX35-F1
#
_entry.id   AF-A0A328AX35-F1
#
_cell.length_a   1.000
_cell.length_b   1.000
_cell.length_c   1.000
_cell.angle_alpha   90.00
_cell.angle_beta   90.00
_cell.angle_gamma   90.00
#
_symmetry.space_group_name_H-M   'P 1'
#
loop_
_entity.id
_entity.type
_entity.pdbx_description
1 polymer ?
#
loop_
_entity_poly.entity_id
_entity_poly.type
_entity_poly.pdbx_seq_one_letter_code
_entity_poly.pdbx_strand_id
1 'polypeptide(L)'
;MGERHGRMLARLAEWGMNLAERLHDEALAAETPAEAAEAALAFQRVSRSVRQSLALEARLARDAHLREAADRAQADQKREQRRREVYRAAVSLVWNEVDPSEDEFPDWDLAAAAAAEALSQEEGFLARQMPELIEQIRESLGVDELEAEEGSGDAAPSDDPAPQNAPDAPPPGWTPADDPALAGLSPNARINARRGWPPSPCDEGWDDFFEARRDTG
;
A
#
# COMPACT_ATOMS: atom_id res chain seq x y z
N MET A 1 -13.13 16.94 -11.72
CA MET A 1 -14.59 16.73 -11.92
C MET A 1 -15.38 16.68 -10.60
N GLY A 2 -14.91 16.01 -9.55
CA GLY A 2 -15.67 15.82 -8.29
C GLY A 2 -16.08 17.11 -7.57
N GLU A 3 -15.18 18.08 -7.41
CA GLU A 3 -15.48 19.31 -6.67
C GLU A 3 -16.62 20.15 -7.26
N ARG A 4 -16.68 20.25 -8.60
CA ARG A 4 -17.75 21.01 -9.27
C ARG A 4 -19.12 20.36 -9.00
N HIS A 5 -19.20 19.04 -9.07
CA HIS A 5 -20.43 18.30 -8.79
C HIS A 5 -20.80 18.38 -7.31
N GLY A 6 -19.84 18.31 -6.39
CA GLY A 6 -20.05 18.50 -4.96
C GLY A 6 -20.64 19.88 -4.65
N ARG A 7 -20.06 20.96 -5.19
CA ARG A 7 -20.61 22.32 -5.06
C ARG A 7 -22.03 22.45 -5.59
N MET A 8 -22.34 21.80 -6.71
CA MET A 8 -23.69 21.79 -7.27
C MET A 8 -24.69 21.03 -6.38
N LEU A 9 -24.29 19.90 -5.79
CA LEU A 9 -25.13 19.13 -4.86
C LEU A 9 -25.40 19.90 -3.56
N ALA A 10 -24.37 20.54 -2.99
CA ALA A 10 -24.52 21.39 -1.82
C ALA A 10 -25.49 22.55 -2.10
N ARG A 11 -25.33 23.23 -3.23
CA ARG A 11 -26.24 24.31 -3.68
C ARG A 11 -27.69 23.82 -3.86
N LEU A 12 -27.87 22.63 -4.43
CA LEU A 12 -29.19 22.03 -4.60
C LEU A 12 -29.82 21.68 -3.24
N ALA A 13 -29.04 21.15 -2.30
CA ALA A 13 -29.50 20.85 -0.95
C ALA A 13 -29.92 22.13 -0.20
N GLU A 14 -29.15 23.22 -0.32
CA GLU A 14 -29.50 24.55 0.23
C GLU A 14 -30.85 25.04 -0.32
N TRP A 15 -31.02 25.04 -1.65
CA TRP A 15 -32.27 25.47 -2.26
C TRP A 15 -33.45 24.57 -1.90
N GLY A 16 -33.22 23.26 -1.83
CA GLY A 16 -34.23 22.30 -1.40
C GLY A 16 -34.64 22.50 0.05
N MET A 17 -33.69 22.86 0.94
CA MET A 17 -33.99 23.16 2.35
C MET A 17 -34.83 24.43 2.48
N ASN A 18 -34.44 25.51 1.80
CA ASN A 18 -35.22 26.75 1.78
C ASN A 18 -36.65 26.54 1.24
N LEU A 19 -36.80 25.68 0.22
CA LEU A 19 -38.12 25.33 -0.31
C LEU A 19 -38.91 24.48 0.70
N ALA A 20 -38.28 23.54 1.38
CA ALA A 20 -38.91 22.72 2.40
C ALA A 20 -39.40 23.57 3.58
N GLU A 21 -38.61 24.54 4.06
CA GLU A 21 -39.01 25.48 5.10
C GLU A 21 -40.27 26.27 4.70
N ARG A 22 -40.28 26.82 3.48
CA ARG A 22 -41.45 27.55 2.97
C ARG A 22 -42.70 26.68 2.87
N LEU A 23 -42.57 25.45 2.36
CA LEU A 23 -43.69 24.51 2.28
C LEU A 23 -44.22 24.09 3.66
N HIS A 24 -43.33 24.03 4.66
CA HIS A 24 -43.72 23.78 6.04
C HIS A 24 -44.54 24.96 6.59
N ASP A 25 -44.07 26.18 6.40
CA ASP A 25 -44.79 27.39 6.83
C ASP A 25 -46.15 27.52 6.12
N GLU A 26 -46.21 27.24 4.80
CA GLU A 26 -47.45 27.22 4.02
C GLU A 26 -48.44 26.17 4.55
N ALA A 27 -47.96 24.97 4.90
CA ALA A 27 -48.80 23.93 5.48
C ALA A 27 -49.39 24.33 6.84
N LEU A 28 -48.63 25.08 7.66
CA LEU A 28 -49.10 25.60 8.96
C LEU A 28 -50.06 26.79 8.81
N ALA A 29 -49.91 27.59 7.76
CA ALA A 29 -50.73 28.76 7.49
C ALA A 29 -52.03 28.46 6.71
N ALA A 30 -52.18 27.24 6.20
CA ALA A 30 -53.33 26.84 5.38
C ALA A 30 -54.67 26.98 6.12
N GLU A 31 -55.64 27.64 5.49
CA GLU A 31 -56.98 27.86 6.05
C GLU A 31 -57.87 26.63 5.90
N THR A 32 -57.59 25.80 4.88
CA THR A 32 -58.36 24.60 4.61
C THR A 32 -57.54 23.32 4.83
N PRO A 33 -58.19 22.20 5.23
CA PRO A 33 -57.52 20.91 5.35
C PRO A 33 -56.91 20.39 4.04
N ALA A 34 -57.50 20.77 2.89
CA ALA A 34 -57.04 20.34 1.58
C ALA A 34 -55.70 21.00 1.20
N GLU A 35 -55.57 22.31 1.42
CA GLU A 35 -54.33 23.06 1.19
C GLU A 35 -53.20 22.56 2.11
N ALA A 36 -53.52 22.33 3.40
CA ALA A 36 -52.56 21.79 4.35
C ALA A 36 -52.02 20.41 3.90
N ALA A 37 -52.90 19.54 3.40
CA ALA A 37 -52.52 18.22 2.92
C ALA A 37 -51.63 18.29 1.66
N GLU A 38 -51.92 19.18 0.72
CA GLU A 38 -51.11 19.37 -0.48
C GLU A 38 -49.71 19.89 -0.15
N ALA A 39 -49.61 20.93 0.68
CA ALA A 39 -48.35 21.50 1.13
C ALA A 39 -47.51 20.47 1.90
N ALA A 40 -48.13 19.68 2.78
CA ALA A 40 -47.45 18.61 3.53
C ALA A 40 -46.91 17.50 2.60
N LEU A 41 -47.65 17.12 1.56
CA LEU A 41 -47.18 16.15 0.56
C LEU A 41 -46.00 16.69 -0.25
N ALA A 42 -46.06 17.96 -0.68
CA ALA A 42 -44.96 18.61 -1.37
C ALA A 42 -43.71 18.68 -0.48
N PHE A 43 -43.88 19.11 0.77
CA PHE A 43 -42.81 19.17 1.78
C PHE A 43 -42.13 17.80 1.96
N GLN A 44 -42.91 16.73 2.07
CA GLN A 44 -42.38 15.37 2.27
C GLN A 44 -41.54 14.90 1.06
N ARG A 45 -41.95 15.24 -0.17
CA ARG A 45 -41.19 14.93 -1.39
C ARG A 45 -39.87 15.70 -1.45
N VAL A 46 -39.91 17.02 -1.20
CA VAL A 46 -38.69 17.86 -1.18
C VAL A 46 -37.73 17.39 -0.10
N SER A 47 -38.22 17.15 1.11
CA SER A 47 -37.43 16.65 2.25
C SER A 47 -36.76 15.30 1.95
N ARG A 48 -37.42 14.41 1.20
CA ARG A 48 -36.80 13.15 0.75
C ARG A 48 -35.67 13.43 -0.24
N SER A 49 -35.89 14.32 -1.21
CA SER A 49 -34.86 14.68 -2.18
C SER A 49 -33.63 15.32 -1.51
N VAL A 50 -33.83 16.22 -0.54
CA VAL A 50 -32.73 16.84 0.22
C VAL A 50 -31.93 15.79 0.97
N ARG A 51 -32.59 14.87 1.70
CA ARG A 51 -31.91 13.77 2.40
C ARG A 51 -31.11 12.88 1.45
N GLN A 52 -31.63 12.60 0.26
CA GLN A 52 -30.92 11.83 -0.76
C GLN A 52 -29.66 12.56 -1.25
N SER A 53 -29.75 13.87 -1.49
CA SER A 53 -28.60 14.69 -1.89
C SER A 53 -27.52 14.73 -0.80
N LEU A 54 -27.91 14.96 0.46
CA LEU A 54 -26.98 14.96 1.60
C LEU A 54 -26.32 13.59 1.80
N ALA A 55 -27.08 12.50 1.66
CA ALA A 55 -26.52 11.15 1.76
C ALA A 55 -25.51 10.87 0.64
N LEU A 56 -25.78 11.35 -0.58
CA LEU A 56 -24.86 11.24 -1.70
C LEU A 56 -23.58 12.05 -1.48
N GLU A 57 -23.69 13.29 -1.00
CA GLU A 57 -22.55 14.13 -0.64
C GLU A 57 -21.66 13.46 0.42
N ALA A 58 -22.26 12.97 1.51
CA ALA A 58 -21.54 12.25 2.56
C ALA A 58 -20.86 10.97 2.05
N ARG A 59 -21.49 10.25 1.10
CA ARG A 59 -20.85 9.11 0.43
C ARG A 59 -19.66 9.53 -0.40
N LEU A 60 -19.79 10.55 -1.24
CA LEU A 60 -18.70 11.05 -2.09
C LEU A 60 -17.51 11.55 -1.26
N ALA A 61 -17.76 12.21 -0.14
CA ALA A 61 -16.71 12.65 0.79
C ALA A 61 -15.95 11.47 1.40
N ARG A 62 -16.66 10.42 1.84
CA ARG A 62 -16.04 9.19 2.34
C ARG A 62 -15.22 8.49 1.26
N ASP A 63 -15.76 8.36 0.05
CA ASP A 63 -15.07 7.72 -1.07
C ASP A 63 -13.79 8.49 -1.45
N ALA A 64 -13.81 9.83 -1.39
CA ALA A 64 -12.62 10.65 -1.61
C ALA A 64 -11.54 10.40 -0.55
N HIS A 65 -11.91 10.42 0.73
CA HIS A 65 -10.99 10.13 1.83
C HIS A 65 -10.38 8.72 1.74
N LEU A 66 -11.18 7.71 1.37
CA LEU A 66 -10.69 6.34 1.19
C LEU A 66 -9.69 6.23 0.04
N ARG A 67 -9.93 6.94 -1.08
CA ARG A 67 -8.98 6.98 -2.20
C ARG A 67 -7.66 7.63 -1.79
N GLU A 68 -7.71 8.78 -1.14
CA GLU A 68 -6.50 9.46 -0.66
C GLU A 68 -5.71 8.59 0.32
N ALA A 69 -6.38 7.86 1.21
CA ALA A 69 -5.73 6.92 2.11
C ALA A 69 -5.08 5.75 1.37
N ALA A 70 -5.75 5.19 0.36
CA ALA A 70 -5.23 4.12 -0.47
C ALA A 70 -4.01 4.59 -1.30
N ASP A 71 -4.08 5.78 -1.89
CA ASP A 71 -2.99 6.37 -2.67
C ASP A 71 -1.76 6.61 -1.79
N ARG A 72 -1.95 7.12 -0.55
CA ARG A 72 -0.86 7.25 0.43
C ARG A 72 -0.25 5.89 0.79
N ALA A 73 -1.08 4.91 1.14
CA ALA A 73 -0.61 3.56 1.47
C ALA A 73 0.17 2.92 0.30
N GLN A 74 -0.27 3.14 -0.95
CA GLN A 74 0.44 2.66 -2.14
C GLN A 74 1.78 3.40 -2.33
N ALA A 75 1.83 4.71 -2.09
CA ALA A 75 3.07 5.48 -2.16
C ALA A 75 4.08 5.01 -1.08
N ASP A 76 3.62 4.79 0.14
CA ASP A 76 4.43 4.27 1.25
C ASP A 76 4.96 2.87 0.94
N GLN A 77 4.10 1.98 0.40
CA GLN A 77 4.51 0.65 -0.02
C GLN A 77 5.60 0.69 -1.11
N LYS A 78 5.46 1.58 -2.10
CA LYS A 78 6.48 1.77 -3.16
C LYS A 78 7.79 2.30 -2.58
N ARG A 79 7.73 3.25 -1.65
CA ARG A 79 8.90 3.80 -0.96
C ARG A 79 9.62 2.74 -0.14
N GLU A 80 8.88 1.96 0.63
CA GLU A 80 9.39 0.81 1.40
C GLU A 80 10.07 -0.22 0.49
N GLN A 81 9.41 -0.61 -0.61
CA GLN A 81 9.97 -1.57 -1.56
C GLN A 81 11.29 -1.03 -2.15
N ARG A 82 11.29 0.23 -2.60
CA ARG A 82 12.47 0.87 -3.18
C ARG A 82 13.61 0.99 -2.17
N ARG A 83 13.32 1.33 -0.91
CA ARG A 83 14.29 1.36 0.18
C ARG A 83 14.98 0.01 0.34
N ARG A 84 14.21 -1.09 0.36
CA ARG A 84 14.76 -2.45 0.43
C ARG A 84 15.63 -2.81 -0.77
N GLU A 85 15.25 -2.37 -1.97
CA GLU A 85 16.05 -2.58 -3.18
C GLU A 85 17.40 -1.86 -3.09
N VAL A 86 17.39 -0.59 -2.66
CA VAL A 86 18.60 0.22 -2.46
C VAL A 86 19.51 -0.42 -1.41
N TYR A 87 18.95 -0.78 -0.25
CA TYR A 87 19.68 -1.45 0.83
C TYR A 87 20.37 -2.73 0.33
N ARG A 88 19.63 -3.62 -0.33
CA ARG A 88 20.19 -4.88 -0.84
C ARG A 88 21.29 -4.65 -1.87
N ALA A 89 21.12 -3.66 -2.74
CA ALA A 89 22.11 -3.33 -3.75
C ALA A 89 23.39 -2.78 -3.12
N ALA A 90 23.28 -1.90 -2.11
CA ALA A 90 24.41 -1.34 -1.39
C ALA A 90 25.17 -2.43 -0.61
N VAL A 91 24.47 -3.25 0.19
CA VAL A 91 25.10 -4.35 0.95
C VAL A 91 25.76 -5.37 0.01
N SER A 92 25.11 -5.72 -1.09
CA SER A 92 25.70 -6.64 -2.07
C SER A 92 26.98 -6.10 -2.72
N LEU A 93 27.15 -4.79 -2.80
CA LEU A 93 28.33 -4.17 -3.39
C LEU A 93 29.46 -4.10 -2.36
N VAL A 94 29.16 -3.62 -1.14
CA VAL A 94 30.12 -3.54 -0.03
C VAL A 94 30.67 -4.93 0.34
N TRP A 95 29.81 -5.96 0.40
CA TRP A 95 30.26 -7.33 0.74
C TRP A 95 31.17 -7.96 -0.32
N ASN A 96 31.10 -7.52 -1.58
CA ASN A 96 31.98 -8.02 -2.63
C ASN A 96 33.35 -7.34 -2.62
N GLU A 97 33.48 -6.18 -1.99
CA GLU A 97 34.69 -5.35 -2.00
C GLU A 97 35.59 -5.60 -0.79
N VAL A 98 35.04 -6.12 0.31
CA VAL A 98 35.78 -6.24 1.58
C VAL A 98 36.12 -7.70 1.89
N ASP A 99 37.40 -7.98 2.01
CA ASP A 99 37.90 -9.30 2.41
C ASP A 99 37.53 -9.58 3.88
N PRO A 100 36.82 -10.68 4.20
CA PRO A 100 36.36 -11.01 5.55
C PRO A 100 37.48 -11.33 6.57
N SER A 101 38.74 -10.96 6.30
CA SER A 101 39.92 -11.45 7.01
C SER A 101 40.34 -10.65 8.26
N GLU A 102 39.62 -9.58 8.67
CA GLU A 102 39.95 -8.79 9.87
C GLU A 102 38.86 -8.81 10.97
N ASP A 103 39.29 -8.98 12.22
CA ASP A 103 38.48 -9.35 13.41
C ASP A 103 37.57 -8.25 14.00
N GLU A 104 37.34 -7.12 13.32
CA GLU A 104 36.48 -6.04 13.84
C GLU A 104 35.71 -5.33 12.72
N PHE A 105 34.77 -6.04 12.08
CA PHE A 105 33.85 -5.43 11.12
C PHE A 105 32.95 -4.41 11.81
N PRO A 106 32.98 -3.13 11.42
CA PRO A 106 31.92 -2.20 11.80
C PRO A 106 30.58 -2.76 11.30
N ASP A 107 29.49 -2.49 12.01
CA ASP A 107 28.14 -2.96 11.65
C ASP A 107 27.60 -2.19 10.43
N TRP A 108 28.20 -2.47 9.27
CA TRP A 108 27.86 -1.86 7.99
C TRP A 108 26.45 -2.22 7.53
N ASP A 109 25.92 -3.36 7.93
CA ASP A 109 24.53 -3.72 7.67
C ASP A 109 23.58 -2.72 8.36
N LEU A 110 23.79 -2.45 9.66
CA LEU A 110 22.99 -1.48 10.38
C LEU A 110 23.16 -0.06 9.82
N ALA A 111 24.40 0.33 9.50
CA ALA A 111 24.69 1.65 8.95
C ALA A 111 24.11 1.84 7.54
N ALA A 112 24.19 0.84 6.66
CA ALA A 112 23.58 0.86 5.33
C ALA A 112 22.05 0.88 5.42
N ALA A 113 21.46 0.15 6.37
CA ALA A 113 20.02 0.19 6.62
C ALA A 113 19.57 1.59 7.07
N ALA A 114 20.32 2.22 7.99
CA ALA A 114 20.04 3.57 8.47
C ALA A 114 20.20 4.62 7.35
N ALA A 115 21.24 4.50 6.51
CA ALA A 115 21.46 5.39 5.37
C ALA A 115 20.34 5.25 4.32
N ALA A 116 19.95 4.02 3.97
CA ALA A 116 18.83 3.78 3.07
C ALA A 116 17.50 4.34 3.62
N GLU A 117 17.27 4.25 4.94
CA GLU A 117 16.12 4.87 5.59
C GLU A 117 16.16 6.39 5.49
N ALA A 118 17.29 7.03 5.81
CA ALA A 118 17.44 8.48 5.73
C ALA A 118 17.18 8.99 4.29
N LEU A 119 17.77 8.34 3.28
CA LEU A 119 17.52 8.65 1.87
C LEU A 119 16.06 8.45 1.48
N SER A 120 15.40 7.44 2.06
CA SER A 120 13.99 7.20 1.80
C SER A 120 13.09 8.32 2.32
N GLN A 121 13.54 9.20 3.21
CA GLN A 121 12.76 10.35 3.68
C GLN A 121 12.93 11.59 2.78
N GLU A 122 13.88 11.58 1.85
CA GLU A 122 14.14 12.71 0.95
C GLU A 122 13.03 12.90 -0.10
N GLU A 123 12.83 14.16 -0.50
CA GLU A 123 11.98 14.51 -1.62
C GLU A 123 12.61 14.01 -2.93
N GLY A 124 11.82 13.38 -3.79
CA GLY A 124 12.34 12.84 -5.06
C GLY A 124 13.11 11.52 -4.96
N PHE A 125 13.25 10.90 -3.77
CA PHE A 125 13.89 9.59 -3.58
C PHE A 125 13.48 8.55 -4.63
N LEU A 126 12.17 8.45 -4.91
CA LEU A 126 11.63 7.51 -5.90
C LEU A 126 12.04 7.80 -7.35
N ALA A 127 12.44 9.02 -7.67
CA ALA A 127 12.86 9.44 -9.00
C ALA A 127 14.38 9.35 -9.21
N ARG A 128 15.17 9.22 -8.13
CA ARG A 128 16.63 9.12 -8.20
C ARG A 128 17.07 7.78 -8.79
N GLN A 129 18.19 7.81 -9.52
CA GLN A 129 18.73 6.61 -10.14
C GLN A 129 19.39 5.72 -9.09
N MET A 130 19.32 4.40 -9.28
CA MET A 130 19.88 3.44 -8.32
C MET A 130 21.39 3.65 -8.06
N PRO A 131 22.25 3.87 -9.08
CA PRO A 131 23.68 4.09 -8.84
C PRO A 131 23.98 5.31 -7.98
N GLU A 132 23.23 6.41 -8.15
CA GLU A 132 23.39 7.64 -7.34
C GLU A 132 23.05 7.39 -5.87
N LEU A 133 22.05 6.55 -5.60
CA LEU A 133 21.65 6.20 -4.23
C LEU A 133 22.67 5.28 -3.57
N ILE A 134 23.23 4.32 -4.32
CA ILE A 134 24.27 3.41 -3.81
C ILE A 134 25.53 4.22 -3.48
N GLU A 135 25.97 5.09 -4.40
CA GLU A 135 27.16 5.93 -4.19
C GLU A 135 27.03 6.79 -2.94
N GLN A 136 25.87 7.42 -2.74
CA GLN A 136 25.65 8.22 -1.54
C GLN A 136 25.64 7.38 -0.26
N ILE A 137 25.20 6.12 -0.31
CA ILE A 137 25.32 5.20 0.83
C ILE A 137 26.80 4.88 1.08
N ARG A 138 27.59 4.58 0.04
CA ARG A 138 29.04 4.32 0.17
C ARG A 138 29.77 5.50 0.79
N GLU A 139 29.49 6.71 0.31
CA GLU A 139 30.01 7.97 0.85
C GLU A 139 29.64 8.13 2.34
N SER A 140 28.39 7.84 2.71
CA SER A 140 27.94 7.93 4.11
C SER A 140 28.57 6.89 5.03
N LEU A 141 29.01 5.76 4.48
CA LEU A 141 29.72 4.69 5.20
C LEU A 141 31.22 4.93 5.28
N GLY A 142 31.78 5.87 4.51
CA GLY A 142 33.22 6.16 4.48
C GLY A 142 34.06 5.09 3.77
N VAL A 143 33.46 4.30 2.87
CA VAL A 143 34.16 3.19 2.18
C VAL A 143 35.25 3.72 1.23
N ASP A 144 35.06 4.91 0.65
CA ASP A 144 36.01 5.49 -0.32
C ASP A 144 37.36 5.93 0.30
N GLU A 145 37.46 6.10 1.62
CA GLU A 145 38.72 6.47 2.28
C GLU A 145 39.69 5.28 2.44
N LEU A 146 39.20 4.03 2.39
CA LEU A 146 40.01 2.84 2.61
C LEU A 146 40.82 2.43 1.36
N GLU A 147 40.30 2.67 0.16
CA GLU A 147 40.98 2.29 -1.10
C GLU A 147 42.23 3.13 -1.39
N ALA A 148 42.37 4.33 -0.80
CA ALA A 148 43.47 5.24 -1.07
C ALA A 148 44.78 4.87 -0.34
N GLU A 149 44.74 4.13 0.76
CA GLU A 149 45.94 3.80 1.55
C GLU A 149 46.57 2.44 1.19
N GLU A 150 45.87 1.52 0.53
CA GLU A 150 46.37 0.16 0.26
C GLU A 150 47.03 -0.05 -1.12
N GLY A 151 47.13 1.00 -1.94
CA GLY A 151 47.72 0.96 -3.28
C GLY A 151 49.27 0.92 -3.32
N SER A 152 49.92 -0.09 -2.72
CA SER A 152 51.32 -0.45 -3.05
C SER A 152 51.66 -1.94 -2.78
N GLY A 153 50.68 -2.84 -2.87
CA GLY A 153 50.90 -4.29 -2.78
C GLY A 153 50.81 -4.96 -4.16
N ASP A 154 51.96 -5.36 -4.70
CA ASP A 154 52.11 -6.14 -5.94
C ASP A 154 51.50 -7.55 -5.75
N ALA A 155 50.21 -7.71 -6.02
CA ALA A 155 49.49 -8.97 -5.87
C ALA A 155 49.39 -9.71 -7.22
N ALA A 156 50.08 -10.85 -7.28
CA ALA A 156 50.14 -11.75 -8.43
C ALA A 156 48.77 -12.36 -8.80
N PRO A 157 48.52 -12.68 -10.08
CA PRO A 157 47.25 -13.26 -10.53
C PRO A 157 47.12 -14.72 -10.05
N SER A 158 46.10 -14.99 -9.22
CA SER A 158 45.65 -16.35 -8.90
C SER A 158 44.50 -16.75 -9.82
N ASP A 159 44.76 -17.72 -10.69
CA ASP A 159 43.75 -18.45 -11.48
C ASP A 159 43.01 -19.44 -10.58
N ASP A 160 41.81 -19.10 -10.11
CA ASP A 160 40.87 -20.07 -9.51
C ASP A 160 39.53 -20.07 -10.28
N PRO A 161 39.04 -21.24 -10.75
CA PRO A 161 37.83 -21.34 -11.55
C PRO A 161 36.55 -21.34 -10.71
N ALA A 162 35.56 -20.57 -11.15
CA ALA A 162 34.26 -20.38 -10.51
C ALA A 162 33.41 -21.67 -10.39
N PRO A 163 32.72 -21.89 -9.25
CA PRO A 163 31.73 -22.96 -9.12
C PRO A 163 30.42 -22.59 -9.86
N GLN A 164 30.06 -23.41 -10.85
CA GLN A 164 28.80 -23.34 -11.58
C GLN A 164 27.67 -23.97 -10.74
N ASN A 165 27.00 -23.18 -9.90
CA ASN A 165 25.73 -23.60 -9.30
C ASN A 165 24.57 -23.13 -10.18
N ALA A 166 24.12 -24.02 -11.08
CA ALA A 166 22.85 -23.88 -11.77
C ALA A 166 21.72 -24.34 -10.81
N PRO A 167 20.63 -23.55 -10.63
CA PRO A 167 19.47 -24.02 -9.91
C PRO A 167 18.78 -25.14 -10.71
N ASP A 168 18.46 -26.25 -10.02
CA ASP A 168 17.76 -27.41 -10.58
C ASP A 168 16.48 -26.98 -11.31
N ALA A 169 16.50 -27.13 -12.64
CA ALA A 169 15.29 -27.02 -13.43
C ALA A 169 14.38 -28.22 -13.11
N PRO A 170 13.07 -27.99 -12.89
CA PRO A 170 12.14 -29.09 -12.69
C PRO A 170 12.10 -29.99 -13.93
N PRO A 171 11.91 -31.32 -13.76
CA PRO A 171 11.94 -32.26 -14.86
C PRO A 171 10.86 -31.96 -15.90
N PRO A 172 11.16 -32.10 -17.21
CA PRO A 172 10.18 -31.87 -18.27
C PRO A 172 9.04 -32.90 -18.18
N GLY A 173 7.80 -32.41 -18.08
CA GLY A 173 6.58 -33.24 -18.09
C GLY A 173 5.78 -33.24 -16.78
N TRP A 174 6.22 -32.55 -15.73
CA TRP A 174 5.44 -32.43 -14.50
C TRP A 174 4.31 -31.39 -14.67
N THR A 175 3.05 -31.82 -14.58
CA THR A 175 1.91 -30.90 -14.57
C THR A 175 1.32 -30.77 -13.16
N PRO A 176 0.89 -29.58 -12.72
CA PRO A 176 0.31 -29.36 -11.38
C PRO A 176 -0.98 -30.16 -11.08
N ALA A 177 -1.51 -30.92 -12.04
CA ALA A 177 -2.75 -31.66 -11.93
C ALA A 177 -2.59 -33.04 -11.26
N ASP A 178 -1.36 -33.50 -11.06
CA ASP A 178 -1.07 -34.88 -10.66
C ASP A 178 -0.83 -35.07 -9.14
N ASP A 179 -0.92 -34.00 -8.34
CA ASP A 179 -0.78 -34.10 -6.88
C ASP A 179 -2.17 -34.13 -6.20
N PRO A 180 -2.69 -35.32 -5.83
CA PRO A 180 -4.01 -35.46 -5.23
C PRO A 180 -4.10 -34.76 -3.85
N ALA A 181 -2.97 -34.43 -3.21
CA ALA A 181 -2.96 -33.68 -1.95
C ALA A 181 -3.30 -32.19 -2.14
N LEU A 182 -3.19 -31.65 -3.36
CA LEU A 182 -3.50 -30.25 -3.67
C LEU A 182 -4.89 -30.07 -4.31
N ALA A 183 -5.61 -31.17 -4.55
CA ALA A 183 -6.95 -31.17 -5.12
C ALA A 183 -7.95 -30.60 -4.10
N GLY A 184 -8.47 -29.39 -4.37
CA GLY A 184 -9.41 -28.69 -3.50
C GLY A 184 -8.87 -27.41 -2.87
N LEU A 185 -7.54 -27.20 -2.88
CA LEU A 185 -6.95 -25.96 -2.40
C LEU A 185 -7.15 -24.83 -3.40
N SER A 186 -7.35 -23.61 -2.87
CA SER A 186 -7.35 -22.38 -3.65
C SER A 186 -6.00 -22.19 -4.37
N PRO A 187 -5.94 -21.47 -5.51
CA PRO A 187 -4.69 -21.25 -6.24
C PRO A 187 -3.56 -20.68 -5.36
N ASN A 188 -3.88 -19.81 -4.40
CA ASN A 188 -2.90 -19.22 -3.49
C ASN A 188 -2.39 -20.21 -2.43
N ALA A 189 -3.26 -21.03 -1.87
CA ALA A 189 -2.86 -22.06 -0.90
C ALA A 189 -1.87 -23.07 -1.50
N ARG A 190 -2.02 -23.41 -2.80
CA ARG A 190 -1.07 -24.28 -3.51
C ARG A 190 0.33 -23.66 -3.68
N ILE A 191 0.40 -22.34 -3.86
CA ILE A 191 1.68 -21.62 -3.99
C ILE A 191 2.40 -21.56 -2.64
N ASN A 192 1.67 -21.32 -1.56
CA ASN A 192 2.25 -21.26 -0.20
C ASN A 192 2.78 -22.63 0.26
N ALA A 193 2.03 -23.71 0.02
CA ALA A 193 2.46 -25.07 0.35
C ALA A 193 3.80 -25.44 -0.33
N ARG A 194 4.02 -25.02 -1.58
CA ARG A 194 5.29 -25.27 -2.30
C ARG A 194 6.50 -24.54 -1.69
N ARG A 195 6.28 -23.44 -0.98
CA ARG A 195 7.36 -22.67 -0.35
C ARG A 195 7.66 -23.13 1.09
N GLY A 196 6.99 -24.19 1.55
CA GLY A 196 7.06 -24.64 2.94
C GLY A 196 6.48 -23.61 3.93
N TRP A 197 5.67 -22.66 3.45
CA TRP A 197 5.05 -21.67 4.30
C TRP A 197 3.75 -22.22 4.89
N PRO A 198 3.48 -21.97 6.19
CA PRO A 198 2.23 -22.40 6.80
C PRO A 198 1.04 -21.78 6.06
N PRO A 199 -0.11 -22.47 6.00
CA PRO A 199 -1.31 -21.92 5.39
C PRO A 199 -1.65 -20.57 6.05
N SER A 200 -1.99 -19.58 5.23
CA SER A 200 -2.35 -18.27 5.76
C SER A 200 -3.66 -18.39 6.54
N PRO A 201 -3.79 -17.74 7.70
CA PRO A 201 -5.01 -17.79 8.52
C PRO A 201 -6.27 -17.24 7.83
N CYS A 202 -6.16 -16.76 6.59
CA CYS A 202 -7.28 -16.32 5.76
C CYS A 202 -7.93 -17.44 4.94
N ASP A 203 -7.30 -18.63 4.85
CA ASP A 203 -7.82 -19.77 4.08
C ASP A 203 -8.71 -20.72 4.92
N GLU A 204 -8.71 -20.58 6.24
CA GLU A 204 -9.66 -21.27 7.14
C GLU A 204 -10.89 -20.37 7.35
N GLY A 205 -12.08 -20.93 7.09
CA GLY A 205 -13.35 -20.21 6.96
C GLY A 205 -13.64 -19.18 8.06
N TRP A 206 -13.88 -17.94 7.64
CA TRP A 206 -14.33 -16.83 8.48
C TRP A 206 -15.74 -17.02 9.10
N ASP A 207 -16.44 -18.09 8.74
CA ASP A 207 -17.83 -18.32 9.16
C ASP A 207 -17.94 -18.57 10.68
N ASP A 208 -16.97 -19.27 11.29
CA ASP A 208 -16.96 -19.53 12.75
C ASP A 208 -16.64 -18.27 13.57
N PHE A 209 -15.86 -17.32 13.02
CA PHE A 209 -15.47 -16.10 13.73
C PHE A 209 -16.63 -15.08 13.86
N PHE A 210 -17.58 -15.10 12.93
CA PHE A 210 -18.76 -14.24 12.99
C PHE A 210 -19.91 -14.82 13.83
N GLU A 211 -20.01 -16.15 13.97
CA GLU A 211 -21.00 -16.78 14.88
C GLU A 211 -20.64 -16.54 16.36
N ALA A 212 -19.36 -16.64 16.74
CA ALA A 212 -18.92 -16.39 18.11
C ALA A 212 -19.18 -14.95 18.61
N ARG A 213 -19.38 -13.99 17.68
CA ARG A 213 -19.61 -12.58 18.01
C ARG A 213 -21.09 -12.16 18.04
N ARG A 214 -22.01 -13.06 17.67
CA ARG A 214 -23.47 -12.82 17.82
C ARG A 214 -23.99 -13.13 19.22
N ASP A 215 -23.33 -13.98 19.98
CA ASP A 215 -23.80 -14.40 21.31
C ASP A 215 -23.37 -13.48 22.47
N THR A 216 -22.73 -12.34 22.17
CA THR A 216 -22.26 -11.37 23.17
C THR A 216 -22.90 -9.99 23.08
N GLY A 217 -24.07 -9.87 22.42
CA GLY A 217 -24.83 -8.62 22.29
C GLY A 217 -26.30 -8.76 22.62
#